data_AF-A0AB34HMY6-F1
#
_entry.id   AF-A0AB34HMY6-F1
#
_cell.length_a   1.000
_cell.length_b   1.000
_cell.length_c   1.000
_cell.angle_alpha   90.00
_cell.angle_beta   90.00
_cell.angle_gamma   90.00
#
_symmetry.space_group_name_H-M   'P 1'
#
loop_
_entity.id
_entity.type
_entity.pdbx_description
1 polymer ?
#
loop_
_entity_poly.entity_id
_entity_poly.type
_entity_poly.pdbx_seq_one_letter_code
_entity_poly.pdbx_strand_id
1 'polypeptide(L)'
;MLTSPDAPKDPLSALPSHPPAQEQDCVVVITREVPHQTASDFVQDSAASHQSEPEVYERRVCFLLLQLCNGLEHLKEHGIIHRDLCLENLLLVHCAPQASPDPSSATSWAPPTTIPPAPAATPSSCPSAALPAGVTPTPPAGPACQGGPGEKHLPRLIISNFLKAKQKPGGTTNLQQKKSQARLAPEIVSASQYRKFDEFQTGILIYELLHQPNPFEVRAQLREQDYRQEDLPPLPALSLYSPGLQRLAHLLLQADPIKRIRIGEAKRVLQCLLWGPRRELVEQPGPSEEVLCATLSNWIDMKRALMMMKFAEKAVDRRRGVELEDWLCCQYLASAEPGALLQSLKLLQLL
;
A
#
# COMPACT_ATOMS: atom_id res chain seq x y z
N MET A 1 -29.13 55.66 60.11
CA MET A 1 -29.32 54.59 59.11
C MET A 1 -28.03 54.52 58.31
N LEU A 2 -27.10 53.65 58.73
CA LEU A 2 -26.86 52.29 58.21
C LEU A 2 -26.13 52.28 56.84
N THR A 3 -24.88 51.79 56.90
CA THR A 3 -24.07 51.03 55.91
C THR A 3 -23.43 51.71 54.68
N SER A 4 -22.09 51.70 54.62
CA SER A 4 -21.24 51.54 53.41
C SER A 4 -21.15 50.05 53.00
N PRO A 5 -20.30 49.63 52.03
CA PRO A 5 -20.09 49.97 50.61
C PRO A 5 -20.27 48.71 49.70
N ASP A 6 -20.00 48.83 48.40
CA ASP A 6 -19.42 47.83 47.45
C ASP A 6 -20.07 47.82 46.07
N ALA A 7 -19.22 47.94 45.05
CA ALA A 7 -19.54 47.61 43.67
C ALA A 7 -19.33 46.11 43.44
N PRO A 8 -20.12 45.51 42.53
CA PRO A 8 -19.55 44.50 41.65
C PRO A 8 -19.78 44.84 40.17
N LYS A 9 -18.72 44.63 39.39
CA LYS A 9 -18.71 44.48 37.93
C LYS A 9 -19.67 43.35 37.52
N ASP A 10 -20.61 43.65 36.63
CA ASP A 10 -21.23 42.63 35.77
C ASP A 10 -20.42 42.50 34.46
N PRO A 11 -19.91 41.31 34.11
CA PRO A 11 -19.33 41.05 32.80
C PRO A 11 -20.45 40.66 31.84
N LEU A 12 -20.94 41.61 31.04
CA LEU A 12 -21.75 41.26 29.87
C LEU A 12 -20.88 40.45 28.91
N SER A 13 -21.30 39.21 28.73
CA SER A 13 -20.64 38.17 27.94
C SER A 13 -20.35 38.67 26.52
N ALA A 14 -19.07 38.93 26.24
CA ALA A 14 -18.59 38.94 24.87
C ALA A 14 -18.74 37.50 24.34
N LEU A 15 -19.70 37.30 23.44
CA LEU A 15 -19.68 36.16 22.54
C LEU A 15 -18.27 36.05 21.96
N PRO A 16 -17.64 34.86 21.96
CA PRO A 16 -16.38 34.69 21.24
C PRO A 16 -16.70 34.92 19.77
N SER A 17 -16.33 36.11 19.27
CA SER A 17 -16.21 36.36 17.85
C SER A 17 -15.21 35.34 17.34
N HIS A 18 -15.69 34.27 16.72
CA HIS A 18 -14.86 33.41 15.90
C HIS A 18 -14.06 34.34 14.98
N PRO A 19 -12.72 34.34 15.04
CA PRO A 19 -11.94 35.12 14.10
C PRO A 19 -12.36 34.66 12.69
N PRO A 20 -12.46 35.58 11.71
CA PRO A 20 -12.75 35.19 10.33
C PRO A 20 -11.74 34.11 9.94
N ALA A 21 -12.21 33.00 9.37
CA ALA A 21 -11.37 31.90 8.94
C ALA A 21 -10.18 32.48 8.19
N GLN A 22 -9.01 32.40 8.81
CA GLN A 22 -7.80 33.01 8.29
C GLN A 22 -7.45 32.23 7.02
N GLU A 23 -7.69 32.83 5.86
CA GLU A 23 -7.34 32.24 4.57
C GLU A 23 -5.84 31.98 4.56
N GLN A 24 -5.46 30.71 4.59
CA GLN A 24 -4.07 30.28 4.57
C GLN A 24 -3.70 29.90 3.14
N ASP A 25 -2.61 30.46 2.64
CA ASP A 25 -2.01 30.04 1.38
C ASP A 25 -1.58 28.58 1.48
N CYS A 26 -2.12 27.73 0.60
CA CYS A 26 -1.79 26.32 0.52
C CYS A 26 -1.34 25.93 -0.88
N VAL A 27 -0.40 25.00 -0.95
CA VAL A 27 0.01 24.39 -2.22
C VAL A 27 -0.97 23.27 -2.53
N VAL A 28 -1.76 23.44 -3.60
CA VAL A 28 -2.72 22.43 -4.06
C VAL A 28 -2.13 21.65 -5.23
N VAL A 29 -2.09 20.32 -5.11
CA VAL A 29 -1.66 19.40 -6.16
C VAL A 29 -2.85 18.58 -6.64
N ILE A 30 -3.06 18.56 -7.95
CA ILE A 30 -4.16 17.80 -8.57
C ILE A 30 -3.60 16.46 -9.09
N THR A 31 -4.24 15.36 -8.70
CA THR A 31 -3.88 13.99 -9.11
C THR A 31 -5.06 13.27 -9.75
N ARG A 32 -4.79 12.33 -10.66
CA ARG A 32 -5.82 11.46 -11.26
C ARG A 32 -6.12 10.25 -10.39
N GLU A 33 -5.08 9.73 -9.74
CA GLU A 33 -5.19 8.63 -8.79
C GLU A 33 -5.70 9.16 -7.46
N VAL A 34 -7.00 8.97 -7.18
CA VAL A 34 -7.64 9.42 -5.94
C VAL A 34 -7.46 8.34 -4.85
N PRO A 35 -6.67 8.62 -3.80
CA PRO A 35 -6.55 7.70 -2.67
C PRO A 35 -7.85 7.68 -1.86
N HIS A 36 -8.25 6.48 -1.42
CA HIS A 36 -9.39 6.34 -0.51
C HIS A 36 -8.97 6.23 0.94
N GLN A 37 -7.74 5.74 1.20
CA GLN A 37 -7.15 5.66 2.53
C GLN A 37 -5.62 5.54 2.44
N THR A 38 -4.93 5.72 3.56
CA THR A 38 -3.49 5.41 3.70
C THR A 38 -3.27 3.97 4.14
N ALA A 39 -2.04 3.49 4.10
CA ALA A 39 -1.68 2.21 4.71
C ALA A 39 -1.83 2.25 6.24
N SER A 40 -1.75 3.43 6.86
CA SER A 40 -1.95 3.59 8.31
C SER A 40 -3.40 3.31 8.68
N ASP A 41 -4.33 3.95 7.97
CA ASP A 41 -5.78 3.73 8.15
C ASP A 41 -6.14 2.26 7.91
N PHE A 42 -5.58 1.66 6.85
CA PHE A 42 -5.76 0.23 6.54
C PHE A 42 -5.36 -0.68 7.72
N VAL A 43 -4.20 -0.46 8.32
CA VAL A 43 -3.73 -1.26 9.47
C VAL A 43 -4.63 -1.02 10.67
N GLN A 44 -4.98 0.23 10.96
CA GLN A 44 -5.85 0.57 12.09
C GLN A 44 -7.20 -0.15 12.01
N ASP A 45 -7.82 -0.19 10.83
CA ASP A 45 -9.15 -0.78 10.62
C ASP A 45 -9.12 -2.31 10.50
N SER A 46 -7.97 -2.90 10.18
CA SER A 46 -7.84 -4.34 9.90
C SER A 46 -7.42 -5.20 11.09
N ALA A 47 -7.30 -4.63 12.29
CA ALA A 47 -6.82 -5.35 13.48
C ALA A 47 -7.68 -6.58 13.84
N ALA A 48 -9.01 -6.44 13.75
CA ALA A 48 -9.93 -7.56 13.99
C ALA A 48 -9.80 -8.64 12.89
N SER A 49 -9.70 -8.22 11.63
CA SER A 49 -9.55 -9.11 10.48
C SER A 49 -8.23 -9.89 10.52
N HIS A 50 -7.14 -9.28 11.00
CA HIS A 50 -5.87 -9.98 11.18
C HIS A 50 -5.95 -11.08 12.24
N GLN A 51 -6.75 -10.89 13.29
CA GLN A 51 -6.97 -11.91 14.31
C GLN A 51 -7.89 -13.04 13.83
N SER A 52 -8.91 -12.74 13.03
CA SER A 52 -9.87 -13.74 12.54
C SER A 52 -9.35 -14.52 11.33
N GLU A 53 -8.68 -13.86 10.38
CA GLU A 53 -8.22 -14.43 9.11
C GLU A 53 -6.77 -14.01 8.80
N PRO A 54 -5.79 -14.46 9.62
CA PRO A 54 -4.41 -13.99 9.53
C PRO A 54 -3.76 -14.30 8.17
N GLU A 55 -4.06 -15.45 7.57
CA GLU A 55 -3.49 -15.82 6.27
C GLU A 55 -3.93 -14.86 5.14
N VAL A 56 -5.18 -14.44 5.13
CA VAL A 56 -5.71 -13.50 4.12
C VAL A 56 -5.08 -12.12 4.32
N TYR A 57 -5.00 -11.67 5.57
CA TYR A 57 -4.41 -10.39 5.92
C TYR A 57 -2.91 -10.34 5.59
N GLU A 58 -2.12 -11.30 6.06
CA GLU A 58 -0.67 -11.32 5.83
C GLU A 58 -0.31 -11.54 4.36
N ARG A 59 -1.16 -12.25 3.59
CA ARG A 59 -1.04 -12.30 2.12
C ARG A 59 -1.23 -10.93 1.50
N ARG A 60 -2.20 -10.14 1.97
CA ARG A 60 -2.41 -8.76 1.52
C ARG A 60 -1.20 -7.88 1.87
N VAL A 61 -0.64 -8.02 3.07
CA VAL A 61 0.60 -7.35 3.49
C VAL A 61 1.75 -7.68 2.55
N CYS A 62 1.93 -8.95 2.16
CA CYS A 62 2.95 -9.35 1.18
C CYS A 62 2.78 -8.62 -0.16
N PHE A 63 1.54 -8.45 -0.65
CA PHE A 63 1.28 -7.71 -1.88
C PHE A 63 1.57 -6.21 -1.75
N LEU A 64 1.21 -5.58 -0.63
CA LEU A 64 1.51 -4.17 -0.39
C LEU A 64 3.03 -3.94 -0.35
N LEU A 65 3.76 -4.79 0.38
CA LEU A 65 5.22 -4.76 0.43
C LEU A 65 5.86 -5.02 -0.94
N LEU A 66 5.29 -5.90 -1.76
CA LEU A 66 5.78 -6.16 -3.11
C LEU A 66 5.64 -4.91 -4.00
N GLN A 67 4.48 -4.23 -3.93
CA GLN A 67 4.25 -2.97 -4.64
C GLN A 67 5.20 -1.86 -4.15
N LEU A 68 5.41 -1.76 -2.83
CA LEU A 68 6.39 -0.84 -2.24
C LEU A 68 7.80 -1.13 -2.79
N CYS A 69 8.22 -2.40 -2.81
CA CYS A 69 9.53 -2.78 -3.36
C CYS A 69 9.68 -2.40 -4.84
N ASN A 70 8.64 -2.57 -5.65
CA ASN A 70 8.65 -2.13 -7.06
C ASN A 70 8.86 -0.61 -7.17
N GLY A 71 8.15 0.19 -6.36
CA GLY A 71 8.32 1.64 -6.35
C GLY A 71 9.71 2.07 -5.89
N LEU A 72 10.23 1.46 -4.82
CA LEU A 72 11.55 1.77 -4.27
C LEU A 72 12.70 1.35 -5.20
N GLU A 73 12.56 0.22 -5.91
CA GLU A 73 13.53 -0.19 -6.93
C GLU A 73 13.60 0.86 -8.04
N HIS A 74 12.46 1.36 -8.51
CA HIS A 74 12.38 2.42 -9.50
C HIS A 74 13.01 3.75 -9.01
N LEU A 75 12.78 4.13 -7.74
CA LEU A 75 13.44 5.29 -7.16
C LEU A 75 14.97 5.14 -7.16
N LYS A 76 15.47 3.94 -6.84
CA LYS A 76 16.90 3.65 -6.83
C LYS A 76 17.53 3.70 -8.22
N GLU A 77 16.83 3.26 -9.26
CA GLU A 77 17.25 3.41 -10.67
C GLU A 77 17.48 4.88 -11.02
N HIS A 78 16.66 5.78 -10.47
CA HIS A 78 16.78 7.24 -10.65
C HIS A 78 17.68 7.91 -9.60
N GLY A 79 18.33 7.13 -8.74
CA GLY A 79 19.21 7.63 -7.70
C GLY A 79 18.49 8.43 -6.61
N ILE A 80 17.18 8.22 -6.43
CA ILE A 80 16.34 8.83 -5.40
C ILE A 80 16.30 7.91 -4.18
N ILE A 81 16.36 8.51 -2.98
CA ILE A 81 16.16 7.85 -1.69
C ILE A 81 15.01 8.59 -0.99
N HIS A 82 13.97 7.86 -0.59
CA HIS A 82 12.75 8.47 -0.05
C HIS A 82 12.98 9.10 1.33
N ARG A 83 13.62 8.35 2.24
CA ARG A 83 14.00 8.77 3.61
C ARG A 83 12.86 9.00 4.61
N ASP A 84 11.62 9.03 4.18
CA ASP A 84 10.45 9.23 5.05
C ASP A 84 9.37 8.16 4.84
N LEU A 85 9.77 6.90 4.71
CA LEU A 85 8.82 5.81 4.56
C LEU A 85 8.16 5.51 5.92
N CYS A 86 6.87 5.83 6.01
CA CYS A 86 5.94 5.48 7.09
C CYS A 86 4.58 5.13 6.45
N LEU A 87 3.70 4.46 7.19
CA LEU A 87 2.40 4.02 6.66
C LEU A 87 1.50 5.16 6.16
N GLU A 88 1.59 6.34 6.77
CA GLU A 88 0.83 7.54 6.37
C GLU A 88 1.23 8.04 4.97
N ASN A 89 2.48 7.82 4.56
CA ASN A 89 3.00 8.25 3.26
C ASN A 89 2.73 7.23 2.14
N LEU A 90 2.09 6.11 2.44
CA LEU A 90 1.72 5.06 1.48
C LEU A 90 0.22 5.13 1.22
N LEU A 91 -0.16 5.57 0.03
CA LEU A 91 -1.55 5.79 -0.35
C LEU A 91 -2.13 4.54 -1.01
N LEU A 92 -3.38 4.20 -0.69
CA LEU A 92 -4.10 3.08 -1.29
C LEU A 92 -5.20 3.60 -2.22
N VAL A 93 -5.19 3.10 -3.45
CA VAL A 93 -6.11 3.50 -4.53
C VAL A 93 -6.83 2.26 -5.06
N HIS A 94 -8.12 2.40 -5.39
CA HIS A 94 -8.88 1.34 -6.05
C HIS A 94 -8.29 1.06 -7.44
N CYS A 95 -7.92 -0.19 -7.70
CA CYS A 95 -7.48 -0.62 -9.02
C CYS A 95 -8.67 -1.23 -9.77
N ALA A 96 -9.57 -0.39 -10.29
CA ALA A 96 -10.59 -0.88 -11.22
C ALA A 96 -9.93 -1.06 -12.60
N PRO A 97 -9.94 -2.27 -13.20
CA PRO A 97 -9.66 -2.38 -14.62
C PRO A 97 -10.74 -1.55 -15.33
N GLN A 98 -10.35 -0.66 -16.25
CA GLN A 98 -11.34 0.00 -17.09
C GLN A 98 -12.14 -1.09 -17.80
N ALA A 99 -13.40 -1.27 -17.41
CA ALA A 99 -14.38 -1.83 -18.32
C ALA A 99 -14.35 -0.93 -19.55
N SER A 100 -14.10 -1.52 -20.72
CA SER A 100 -14.28 -0.83 -21.99
C SER A 100 -15.61 -0.07 -21.95
N PRO A 101 -15.67 1.21 -22.35
CA PRO A 101 -16.93 1.92 -22.38
C PRO A 101 -17.90 1.12 -23.24
N ASP A 102 -19.04 0.72 -22.67
CA ASP A 102 -20.13 0.15 -23.44
C ASP A 102 -20.46 1.13 -24.59
N PRO A 103 -20.50 0.70 -25.85
CA PRO A 103 -20.85 1.57 -26.97
C PRO A 103 -22.29 2.12 -26.89
N SER A 104 -23.07 1.70 -25.88
CA SER A 104 -24.48 2.03 -25.67
C SER A 104 -24.72 3.38 -24.97
N SER A 105 -23.72 4.02 -24.36
CA SER A 105 -23.90 5.30 -23.67
C SER A 105 -23.59 6.53 -24.54
N ALA A 106 -23.34 6.32 -25.83
CA ALA A 106 -23.07 7.38 -26.79
C ALA A 106 -24.33 7.75 -27.61
N THR A 107 -25.46 8.04 -26.97
CA THR A 107 -26.54 8.81 -27.63
C THR A 107 -27.50 9.43 -26.63
N SER A 108 -27.27 10.68 -26.24
CA SER A 108 -28.30 11.72 -26.14
C SER A 108 -27.72 12.99 -25.54
N TRP A 109 -26.88 13.70 -26.30
CA TRP A 109 -26.72 15.13 -26.10
C TRP A 109 -27.19 15.83 -27.36
N ALA A 110 -28.49 16.08 -27.44
CA ALA A 110 -29.06 17.02 -28.39
C ALA A 110 -29.23 18.37 -27.67
N PRO A 111 -28.83 19.51 -28.26
CA PRO A 111 -29.04 20.83 -27.67
C PRO A 111 -30.51 21.25 -27.80
N PRO A 112 -31.06 22.06 -26.87
CA PRO A 112 -32.47 22.45 -26.91
C PRO A 112 -32.68 23.51 -28.00
N THR A 113 -33.64 23.26 -28.88
CA THR A 113 -34.11 24.26 -29.85
C THR A 113 -35.38 24.93 -29.32
N THR A 114 -35.30 26.25 -29.18
CA THR A 114 -36.36 27.20 -28.76
C THR A 114 -37.46 27.32 -29.82
N ILE A 115 -38.73 27.45 -29.40
CA ILE A 115 -39.88 28.17 -30.03
C ILE A 115 -41.17 27.98 -29.14
N PRO A 116 -42.15 28.90 -29.13
CA PRO A 116 -42.81 29.45 -27.93
C PRO A 116 -44.23 28.88 -27.63
N PRO A 117 -44.94 29.33 -26.55
CA PRO A 117 -46.11 28.62 -26.02
C PRO A 117 -47.49 29.26 -26.30
N ALA A 118 -48.51 28.44 -25.99
CA ALA A 118 -49.90 28.74 -25.54
C ALA A 118 -51.04 28.54 -26.57
N PRO A 119 -52.34 28.36 -26.16
CA PRO A 119 -52.90 28.11 -24.81
C PRO A 119 -54.02 27.03 -24.71
N ALA A 120 -54.36 26.70 -23.45
CA ALA A 120 -55.68 26.39 -22.86
C ALA A 120 -56.53 25.16 -23.30
N ALA A 121 -56.79 24.26 -22.35
CA ALA A 121 -58.14 23.99 -21.79
C ALA A 121 -58.13 22.84 -20.75
N THR A 122 -58.62 23.13 -19.54
CA THR A 122 -59.17 22.18 -18.55
C THR A 122 -60.68 21.97 -18.84
N PRO A 123 -61.50 21.18 -18.09
CA PRO A 123 -61.25 20.39 -16.86
C PRO A 123 -61.91 18.98 -16.83
N SER A 124 -61.81 18.33 -15.65
CA SER A 124 -62.82 17.43 -15.05
C SER A 124 -62.64 15.92 -15.36
N SER A 125 -62.81 14.93 -14.47
CA SER A 125 -63.35 14.84 -13.10
C SER A 125 -62.85 13.56 -12.41
N CYS A 126 -62.64 13.60 -11.08
CA CYS A 126 -62.60 12.43 -10.20
C CYS A 126 -64.05 11.96 -9.88
N PRO A 127 -64.25 10.82 -9.19
CA PRO A 127 -64.39 10.94 -7.72
C PRO A 127 -63.76 9.82 -6.88
N SER A 128 -63.59 10.16 -5.60
CA SER A 128 -63.06 9.41 -4.45
C SER A 128 -63.92 8.23 -3.96
N ALA A 129 -63.27 7.27 -3.31
CA ALA A 129 -63.70 6.56 -2.09
C ALA A 129 -62.48 5.78 -1.57
N ALA A 130 -61.87 6.02 -0.40
CA ALA A 130 -62.32 5.91 0.99
C ALA A 130 -61.34 4.95 1.71
N LEU A 131 -60.65 5.43 2.75
CA LEU A 131 -59.81 4.66 3.68
C LEU A 131 -60.70 3.95 4.74
N PRO A 132 -60.18 2.96 5.50
CA PRO A 132 -59.56 3.34 6.78
C PRO A 132 -58.27 2.57 7.18
N ALA A 133 -57.44 3.32 7.91
CA ALA A 133 -56.66 3.04 9.13
C ALA A 133 -56.46 1.58 9.60
N GLY A 134 -55.31 1.15 10.12
CA GLY A 134 -54.05 1.81 10.42
C GLY A 134 -53.09 0.81 11.08
N VAL A 135 -51.78 0.96 10.88
CA VAL A 135 -50.73 0.29 11.66
C VAL A 135 -49.53 1.24 11.76
N THR A 136 -49.08 1.46 12.98
CA THR A 136 -47.91 2.23 13.43
C THR A 136 -46.59 1.82 12.73
N PRO A 137 -45.72 2.75 12.31
CA PRO A 137 -44.37 2.41 11.87
C PRO A 137 -43.36 2.48 13.03
N THR A 138 -42.77 1.34 13.37
CA THR A 138 -41.48 1.24 14.07
C THR A 138 -40.35 1.73 13.16
N PRO A 139 -39.31 2.42 13.68
CA PRO A 139 -38.22 2.90 12.85
C PRO A 139 -37.32 1.74 12.40
N PRO A 140 -36.85 1.70 11.15
CA PRO A 140 -35.78 0.78 10.78
C PRO A 140 -34.47 1.27 11.41
N ALA A 141 -33.82 0.35 12.11
CA ALA A 141 -32.46 0.49 12.62
C ALA A 141 -31.52 0.98 11.51
N GLY A 142 -30.57 1.85 11.90
CA GLY A 142 -29.56 2.39 11.00
C GLY A 142 -28.80 1.29 10.26
N PRO A 143 -28.25 1.58 9.07
CA PRO A 143 -27.50 0.60 8.33
C PRO A 143 -26.29 0.21 9.16
N ALA A 144 -26.29 -1.03 9.65
CA ALA A 144 -25.08 -1.74 10.00
C ALA A 144 -24.12 -1.62 8.83
N CYS A 145 -22.86 -1.28 9.13
CA CYS A 145 -21.77 -1.16 8.17
C CYS A 145 -21.69 -2.45 7.34
N GLN A 146 -22.32 -2.46 6.17
CA GLN A 146 -22.09 -3.47 5.15
C GLN A 146 -20.83 -3.03 4.41
N GLY A 147 -19.73 -3.75 4.64
CA GLY A 147 -18.52 -3.65 3.83
C GLY A 147 -18.89 -3.71 2.36
N GLY A 148 -18.63 -2.62 1.64
CA GLY A 148 -18.94 -2.51 0.23
C GLY A 148 -18.16 -3.55 -0.58
N PRO A 149 -18.55 -3.82 -1.84
CA PRO A 149 -17.89 -4.79 -2.72
C PRO A 149 -16.40 -4.51 -3.03
N GLY A 150 -15.84 -3.39 -2.52
CA GLY A 150 -14.45 -2.97 -2.70
C GLY A 150 -13.43 -3.62 -1.76
N GLU A 151 -13.82 -4.12 -0.58
CA GLU A 151 -12.87 -4.64 0.44
C GLU A 151 -12.11 -5.90 0.00
N LYS A 152 -12.57 -6.60 -1.03
CA LYS A 152 -11.97 -7.87 -1.47
C LYS A 152 -10.82 -7.71 -2.47
N HIS A 153 -10.70 -6.57 -3.15
CA HIS A 153 -9.72 -6.41 -4.23
C HIS A 153 -8.40 -5.83 -3.71
N LEU A 154 -7.28 -6.23 -4.33
CA LEU A 154 -5.97 -5.67 -4.02
C LEU A 154 -5.92 -4.18 -4.40
N PRO A 155 -5.74 -3.24 -3.44
CA PRO A 155 -5.53 -1.86 -3.78
C PRO A 155 -4.16 -1.65 -4.44
N ARG A 156 -4.07 -0.63 -5.28
CA ARG A 156 -2.81 -0.10 -5.80
C ARG A 156 -2.17 0.76 -4.71
N LEU A 157 -0.92 0.44 -4.35
CA LEU A 157 -0.12 1.23 -3.42
C LEU A 157 0.68 2.29 -4.17
N ILE A 158 0.68 3.53 -3.67
CA ILE A 158 1.41 4.67 -4.22
C ILE A 158 2.29 5.27 -3.12
N ILE A 159 3.60 5.36 -3.37
CA ILE A 159 4.54 6.07 -2.50
C ILE A 159 4.33 7.57 -2.72
N SER A 160 4.08 8.33 -1.66
CA SER A 160 3.84 9.76 -1.70
C SER A 160 4.76 10.51 -0.73
N ASN A 161 4.64 11.84 -0.67
CA ASN A 161 5.39 12.69 0.26
C ASN A 161 6.92 12.62 0.12
N PHE A 162 7.42 13.11 -1.03
CA PHE A 162 8.85 13.18 -1.32
C PHE A 162 9.57 14.39 -0.69
N LEU A 163 9.00 15.03 0.34
CA LEU A 163 9.55 16.28 0.90
C LEU A 163 10.96 16.13 1.49
N LYS A 164 11.29 14.94 2.02
CA LYS A 164 12.62 14.64 2.59
C LYS A 164 13.53 13.85 1.65
N ALA A 165 13.06 13.57 0.43
CA ALA A 165 13.76 12.73 -0.52
C ALA A 165 15.09 13.37 -0.95
N LYS A 166 16.09 12.52 -1.21
CA LYS A 166 17.40 12.95 -1.75
C LYS A 166 17.67 12.30 -3.09
N GLN A 167 18.03 13.11 -4.08
CA GLN A 167 18.51 12.64 -5.37
C GLN A 167 20.04 12.69 -5.40
N LYS A 168 20.66 11.62 -5.90
CA LYS A 168 22.11 11.62 -6.16
C LYS A 168 22.42 12.55 -7.34
N PRO A 169 23.43 13.44 -7.24
CA PRO A 169 23.81 14.36 -8.31
C PRO A 169 24.42 13.73 -9.59
N GLY A 170 24.11 12.48 -9.93
CA GLY A 170 24.78 11.71 -10.99
C GLY A 170 23.92 11.36 -12.21
N GLY A 171 22.62 11.62 -12.20
CA GLY A 171 21.71 11.19 -13.28
C GLY A 171 21.64 12.13 -14.49
N THR A 172 21.93 13.42 -14.29
CA THR A 172 21.89 14.44 -15.35
C THR A 172 23.19 15.24 -15.32
N THR A 173 23.95 15.19 -16.41
CA THR A 173 25.28 15.82 -16.55
C THR A 173 25.19 17.35 -16.52
N ASN A 174 25.18 17.95 -15.34
CA ASN A 174 25.41 19.38 -15.19
C ASN A 174 26.90 19.60 -14.84
N LEU A 175 27.68 20.18 -15.77
CA LEU A 175 29.15 20.37 -15.60
C LEU A 175 29.52 21.14 -14.31
N GLN A 176 28.62 21.99 -13.81
CA GLN A 176 28.82 22.72 -12.55
C GLN A 176 28.77 21.81 -11.31
N GLN A 177 27.94 20.76 -11.30
CA GLN A 177 27.89 19.78 -10.21
C GLN A 177 29.13 18.87 -10.18
N LYS A 178 29.73 18.59 -11.34
CA LYS A 178 30.97 17.81 -11.44
C LYS A 178 32.17 18.59 -10.84
N LYS A 179 32.21 19.92 -11.02
CA LYS A 179 33.24 20.80 -10.42
C LYS A 179 33.09 20.97 -8.91
N SER A 180 31.88 20.90 -8.36
CA SER A 180 31.67 20.96 -6.90
C SER A 180 32.00 19.62 -6.21
N GLN A 181 31.81 18.48 -6.88
CA GLN A 181 32.17 17.16 -6.36
C GLN A 181 33.68 16.94 -6.19
N ALA A 182 34.52 17.54 -7.05
CA ALA A 182 35.98 17.42 -6.95
C ALA A 182 36.58 18.07 -5.69
N ARG A 183 35.77 18.80 -4.90
CA ARG A 183 36.15 19.42 -3.62
C ARG A 183 35.62 18.68 -2.39
N LEU A 184 34.87 17.59 -2.58
CA LEU A 184 34.37 16.76 -1.49
C LEU A 184 35.37 15.66 -1.16
N ALA A 185 35.53 15.37 0.14
CA ALA A 185 36.38 14.29 0.59
C ALA A 185 35.86 12.92 0.05
N PRO A 186 36.75 11.96 -0.28
CA PRO A 186 36.38 10.68 -0.89
C PRO A 186 35.33 9.87 -0.13
N GLU A 187 35.25 9.99 1.20
CA GLU A 187 34.25 9.39 2.09
C GLU A 187 32.85 10.01 1.94
N ILE A 188 32.79 11.30 1.59
CA ILE A 188 31.53 12.03 1.30
C ILE A 188 31.04 11.68 -0.11
N VAL A 189 31.95 11.52 -1.06
CA VAL A 189 31.67 11.02 -2.42
C VAL A 189 31.28 9.53 -2.39
N SER A 190 31.89 8.76 -1.48
CA SER A 190 31.64 7.32 -1.26
C SER A 190 30.63 7.02 -0.16
N ALA A 191 29.83 8.02 0.27
CA ALA A 191 28.69 7.88 1.19
C ALA A 191 27.54 7.00 0.64
N SER A 192 27.87 6.04 -0.22
CA SER A 192 27.18 4.79 -0.52
C SER A 192 26.65 4.04 0.71
N GLN A 193 27.14 4.35 1.91
CA GLN A 193 26.65 3.85 3.20
C GLN A 193 25.18 4.23 3.46
N TYR A 194 24.68 5.31 2.85
CA TYR A 194 23.26 5.69 2.88
C TYR A 194 22.39 5.00 1.81
N ARG A 195 22.92 4.04 1.03
CA ARG A 195 22.18 3.41 -0.08
C ARG A 195 21.06 2.49 0.39
N LYS A 196 21.10 2.01 1.63
CA LYS A 196 20.12 1.06 2.17
C LYS A 196 19.24 1.64 3.29
N PHE A 197 18.92 2.93 3.19
CA PHE A 197 18.06 3.61 4.16
C PHE A 197 16.59 3.21 4.00
N ASP A 198 16.08 3.23 2.76
CA ASP A 198 14.70 2.84 2.46
C ASP A 198 14.44 1.35 2.78
N GLU A 199 15.44 0.49 2.60
CA GLU A 199 15.40 -0.92 3.02
C GLU A 199 15.18 -1.06 4.52
N PHE A 200 15.88 -0.24 5.32
CA PHE A 200 15.73 -0.25 6.77
C PHE A 200 14.32 0.19 7.19
N GLN A 201 13.81 1.29 6.62
CA GLN A 201 12.44 1.73 6.90
C GLN A 201 11.41 0.68 6.46
N THR A 202 11.64 0.00 5.33
CA THR A 202 10.79 -1.12 4.90
C THR A 202 10.77 -2.25 5.93
N GLY A 203 11.90 -2.53 6.58
CA GLY A 203 11.97 -3.50 7.69
C GLY A 203 11.10 -3.11 8.88
N ILE A 204 11.03 -1.82 9.21
CA ILE A 204 10.13 -1.28 10.27
C ILE A 204 8.67 -1.42 9.83
N LEU A 205 8.35 -1.03 8.59
CA LEU A 205 7.00 -1.12 8.03
C LEU A 205 6.43 -2.54 8.09
N ILE A 206 7.26 -3.59 8.01
CA ILE A 206 6.78 -4.98 8.15
C ILE A 206 6.20 -5.22 9.56
N TYR A 207 6.82 -4.70 10.63
CA TYR A 207 6.27 -4.82 11.97
C TYR A 207 4.95 -4.05 12.08
N GLU A 208 4.94 -2.80 11.62
CA GLU A 208 3.77 -1.93 11.70
C GLU A 208 2.58 -2.51 10.92
N LEU A 209 2.80 -3.01 9.70
CA LEU A 209 1.79 -3.69 8.88
C LEU A 209 1.24 -4.96 9.55
N LEU A 210 2.02 -5.61 10.41
CA LEU A 210 1.62 -6.82 11.13
C LEU A 210 1.08 -6.52 12.53
N HIS A 211 0.67 -5.27 12.78
CA HIS A 211 0.14 -4.79 14.06
C HIS A 211 1.12 -4.99 15.21
N GLN A 212 2.43 -4.97 14.91
CA GLN A 212 3.49 -4.97 15.90
C GLN A 212 4.07 -3.56 16.01
N PRO A 213 4.47 -3.14 17.22
CA PRO A 213 5.10 -1.83 17.41
C PRO A 213 6.47 -1.78 16.72
N ASN A 214 6.93 -0.56 16.44
CA ASN A 214 8.28 -0.34 15.93
C ASN A 214 9.32 -0.94 16.90
N PRO A 215 10.18 -1.89 16.46
CA PRO A 215 11.17 -2.55 17.31
C PRO A 215 12.07 -1.58 18.10
N PHE A 216 12.41 -0.44 17.48
CA PHE A 216 13.33 0.55 18.05
C PHE A 216 12.64 1.55 18.97
N GLU A 217 11.30 1.54 19.05
CA GLU A 217 10.55 2.29 20.07
C GLU A 217 10.36 1.45 21.33
N VAL A 218 10.08 0.16 21.17
CA VAL A 218 9.93 -0.77 22.30
C VAL A 218 11.27 -1.02 23.00
N ARG A 219 12.33 -1.21 22.22
CA ARG A 219 13.69 -1.44 22.74
C ARG A 219 14.60 -0.29 22.29
N ALA A 220 14.48 0.86 22.96
CA ALA A 220 15.30 2.04 22.67
C ALA A 220 16.81 1.74 22.71
N GLN A 221 17.23 0.75 23.49
CA GLN A 221 18.63 0.29 23.60
C GLN A 221 19.19 -0.23 22.26
N LEU A 222 18.33 -0.72 21.34
CA LEU A 222 18.74 -1.15 20.01
C LEU A 222 19.27 0.01 19.15
N ARG A 223 18.94 1.27 19.47
CA ARG A 223 19.47 2.44 18.74
C ARG A 223 20.89 2.79 19.16
N GLU A 224 21.24 2.45 20.39
CA GLU A 224 22.48 2.90 21.05
C GLU A 224 23.57 1.82 21.03
N GLN A 225 23.22 0.57 20.70
CA GLN A 225 24.12 -0.58 20.67
C GLN A 225 24.17 -1.23 19.28
N ASP A 226 25.28 -1.89 18.95
CA ASP A 226 25.38 -2.78 17.79
C ASP A 226 24.52 -4.04 18.03
N TYR A 227 23.22 -3.90 17.82
CA TYR A 227 22.27 -4.98 18.02
C TYR A 227 22.43 -6.07 16.96
N ARG A 228 22.12 -7.29 17.37
CA ARG A 228 22.08 -8.47 16.50
C ARG A 228 20.66 -8.76 16.06
N GLN A 229 20.56 -9.62 15.06
CA GLN A 229 19.28 -10.09 14.55
C GLN A 229 18.43 -10.77 15.65
N GLU A 230 19.07 -11.49 16.57
CA GLU A 230 18.44 -12.14 17.73
C GLU A 230 17.86 -11.16 18.77
N ASP A 231 18.28 -9.90 18.75
CA ASP A 231 17.80 -8.86 19.67
C ASP A 231 16.51 -8.18 19.18
N LEU A 232 16.10 -8.45 17.94
CA LEU A 232 14.85 -7.93 17.39
C LEU A 232 13.65 -8.76 17.93
N PRO A 233 12.50 -8.12 18.21
CA PRO A 233 11.31 -8.84 18.68
C PRO A 233 10.82 -9.87 17.65
N PRO A 234 10.47 -11.11 18.04
CA PRO A 234 9.87 -12.05 17.11
C PRO A 234 8.44 -11.61 16.72
N LEU A 235 8.03 -11.96 15.50
CA LEU A 235 6.65 -11.80 15.05
C LEU A 235 5.81 -13.03 15.45
N PRO A 236 4.54 -12.85 15.85
CA PRO A 236 3.65 -13.97 16.09
C PRO A 236 3.47 -14.84 14.84
N ALA A 237 3.61 -16.15 14.97
CA ALA A 237 3.43 -17.09 13.87
C ALA A 237 1.94 -17.41 13.64
N LEU A 238 1.21 -16.50 12.99
CA LEU A 238 -0.23 -16.60 12.77
C LEU A 238 -0.61 -17.22 11.43
N SER A 239 0.30 -17.19 10.46
CA SER A 239 0.06 -17.71 9.11
C SER A 239 1.32 -18.34 8.50
N LEU A 240 1.17 -18.91 7.30
CA LEU A 240 2.30 -19.41 6.50
C LEU A 240 3.28 -18.32 6.06
N TYR A 241 2.87 -17.04 6.09
CA TYR A 241 3.70 -15.91 5.71
C TYR A 241 4.50 -15.36 6.89
N SER A 242 4.03 -15.49 8.14
CA SER A 242 4.65 -14.85 9.32
C SER A 242 6.13 -15.21 9.48
N PRO A 243 6.58 -16.48 9.37
CA PRO A 243 8.01 -16.81 9.48
C PRO A 243 8.85 -16.16 8.37
N GLY A 244 8.31 -16.11 7.16
CA GLY A 244 8.96 -15.49 6.00
C GLY A 244 9.06 -13.97 6.12
N LEU A 245 7.99 -13.31 6.55
CA LEU A 245 7.95 -11.88 6.82
C LEU A 245 8.87 -11.51 7.98
N GLN A 246 8.91 -12.33 9.04
CA GLN A 246 9.87 -12.17 10.13
C GLN A 246 11.28 -12.23 9.59
N ARG A 247 11.63 -13.28 8.84
CA ARG A 247 12.97 -13.43 8.26
C ARG A 247 13.33 -12.25 7.37
N LEU A 248 12.41 -11.77 6.55
CA LEU A 248 12.60 -10.62 5.68
C LEU A 248 12.86 -9.34 6.48
N ALA A 249 12.05 -9.05 7.51
CA ALA A 249 12.22 -7.90 8.37
C ALA A 249 13.61 -7.89 9.01
N HIS A 250 14.04 -9.03 9.54
CA HIS A 250 15.38 -9.18 10.12
C HIS A 250 16.53 -8.94 9.12
N LEU A 251 16.38 -9.36 7.86
CA LEU A 251 17.38 -9.12 6.81
C LEU A 251 17.45 -7.64 6.40
N LEU A 252 16.31 -6.95 6.42
CA LEU A 252 16.19 -5.51 6.14
C LEU A 252 16.64 -4.64 7.33
N LEU A 253 16.48 -5.14 8.55
CA LEU A 253 16.87 -4.47 9.80
C LEU A 253 18.27 -4.87 10.29
N GLN A 254 19.13 -5.43 9.42
CA GLN A 254 20.54 -5.63 9.77
C GLN A 254 21.20 -4.30 10.11
N ALA A 255 21.86 -4.23 11.27
CA ALA A 255 22.57 -3.03 11.74
C ALA A 255 23.64 -2.60 10.74
N ASP A 256 24.48 -3.55 10.30
CA ASP A 256 25.50 -3.34 9.27
C ASP A 256 24.86 -3.16 7.87
N PRO A 257 24.99 -1.97 7.24
CA PRO A 257 24.45 -1.71 5.90
C PRO A 257 25.05 -2.60 4.81
N ILE A 258 26.24 -3.19 5.03
CA ILE A 258 26.87 -4.09 4.06
C ILE A 258 26.09 -5.41 4.02
N LYS A 259 25.77 -5.96 5.20
CA LYS A 259 25.01 -7.21 5.37
C LYS A 259 23.52 -7.07 5.09
N ARG A 260 22.97 -5.87 5.27
CA ARG A 260 21.56 -5.56 4.95
C ARG A 260 21.23 -5.91 3.51
N ILE A 261 20.14 -6.62 3.24
CA ILE A 261 19.78 -6.97 1.86
C ILE A 261 19.33 -5.72 1.07
N ARG A 262 19.40 -5.77 -0.25
CA ARG A 262 18.88 -4.73 -1.16
C ARG A 262 17.38 -4.89 -1.34
N ILE A 263 16.69 -3.81 -1.73
CA ILE A 263 15.24 -3.88 -1.97
C ILE A 263 14.83 -4.89 -3.05
N GLY A 264 15.65 -5.08 -4.10
CA GLY A 264 15.40 -6.10 -5.12
C GLY A 264 15.51 -7.54 -4.60
N GLU A 265 16.31 -7.78 -3.56
CA GLU A 265 16.34 -9.08 -2.86
C GLU A 265 15.07 -9.29 -2.05
N ALA A 266 14.62 -8.25 -1.33
CA ALA A 266 13.34 -8.27 -0.61
C ALA A 266 12.15 -8.53 -1.54
N LYS A 267 12.13 -7.89 -2.73
CA LYS A 267 11.14 -8.14 -3.78
C LYS A 267 11.03 -9.62 -4.14
N ARG A 268 12.18 -10.27 -4.40
CA ARG A 268 12.22 -11.70 -4.77
C ARG A 268 11.79 -12.61 -3.63
N VAL A 269 12.16 -12.28 -2.39
CA VAL A 269 11.69 -13.01 -1.20
C VAL A 269 10.17 -12.93 -1.10
N LEU A 270 9.57 -11.74 -1.25
CA LEU A 270 8.11 -11.56 -1.23
C LEU A 270 7.42 -12.32 -2.37
N GLN A 271 7.99 -12.32 -3.58
CA GLN A 271 7.49 -13.12 -4.70
C GLN A 271 7.51 -14.63 -4.38
N CYS A 272 8.57 -15.11 -3.74
CA CYS A 272 8.69 -16.49 -3.29
C CYS A 272 7.65 -16.83 -2.20
N LEU A 273 7.39 -15.94 -1.25
CA LEU A 273 6.35 -16.12 -0.24
C LEU A 273 4.93 -16.19 -0.85
N LEU A 274 4.66 -15.35 -1.85
CA LEU A 274 3.35 -15.26 -2.52
C LEU A 274 3.06 -16.44 -3.45
N TRP A 275 4.03 -16.85 -4.28
CA TRP A 275 3.80 -17.81 -5.37
C TRP A 275 4.66 -19.08 -5.31
N GLY A 276 5.56 -19.19 -4.34
CA GLY A 276 6.55 -20.26 -4.23
C GLY A 276 7.81 -19.97 -5.06
N PRO A 277 8.77 -20.90 -5.10
CA PRO A 277 8.69 -22.29 -4.61
C PRO A 277 8.64 -22.39 -3.09
N ARG A 278 7.93 -23.39 -2.56
CA ARG A 278 7.79 -23.63 -1.11
C ARG A 278 8.69 -24.79 -0.67
N ARG A 279 8.80 -24.97 0.65
CA ARG A 279 9.70 -25.91 1.31
C ARG A 279 9.54 -27.36 0.82
N GLU A 280 8.33 -27.77 0.44
CA GLU A 280 8.04 -29.13 -0.04
C GLU A 280 8.78 -29.48 -1.35
N LEU A 281 9.11 -28.48 -2.18
CA LEU A 281 9.88 -28.69 -3.40
C LEU A 281 11.37 -28.95 -3.10
N VAL A 282 11.82 -28.48 -1.93
CA VAL A 282 13.24 -28.34 -1.57
C VAL A 282 13.68 -29.40 -0.55
N GLU A 283 12.75 -29.94 0.24
CA GLU A 283 13.00 -30.99 1.24
C GLU A 283 13.44 -32.35 0.69
N GLN A 284 13.57 -32.49 -0.64
CA GLN A 284 14.12 -33.71 -1.21
C GLN A 284 15.57 -33.90 -0.72
N PRO A 285 15.92 -35.04 -0.09
CA PRO A 285 17.21 -35.21 0.54
C PRO A 285 18.35 -35.27 -0.49
N GLY A 286 19.34 -34.40 -0.33
CA GLY A 286 20.65 -34.51 -0.97
C GLY A 286 20.83 -34.15 -2.46
N PRO A 287 19.99 -33.36 -3.15
CA PRO A 287 20.34 -32.89 -4.49
C PRO A 287 21.48 -31.87 -4.43
N SER A 288 22.48 -32.03 -5.30
CA SER A 288 23.47 -30.97 -5.53
C SER A 288 22.77 -29.66 -5.96
N GLU A 289 23.41 -28.51 -5.77
CA GLU A 289 22.83 -27.22 -6.20
C GLU A 289 22.43 -27.23 -7.69
N GLU A 290 23.13 -28.02 -8.52
CA GLU A 290 22.83 -28.22 -9.94
C GLU A 290 21.49 -28.94 -10.16
N VAL A 291 21.23 -30.02 -9.41
CA VAL A 291 19.97 -30.76 -9.47
C VAL A 291 18.80 -29.93 -8.94
N LEU A 292 19.04 -29.14 -7.88
CA LEU A 292 18.06 -28.16 -7.40
C LEU A 292 17.77 -27.11 -8.46
N CYS A 293 18.79 -26.56 -9.13
CA CYS A 293 18.59 -25.58 -10.21
C CYS A 293 17.79 -26.17 -11.37
N ALA A 294 18.05 -27.42 -11.78
CA ALA A 294 17.26 -28.10 -12.80
C ALA A 294 15.79 -28.28 -12.37
N THR A 295 15.56 -28.67 -11.11
CA THR A 295 14.21 -28.81 -10.53
C THR A 295 13.48 -27.46 -10.50
N LEU A 296 14.18 -26.39 -10.11
CA LEU A 296 13.65 -25.03 -10.11
C LEU A 296 13.32 -24.55 -11.53
N SER A 297 14.12 -24.92 -12.54
CA SER A 297 13.82 -24.62 -13.94
C SER A 297 12.49 -25.27 -14.37
N ASN A 298 12.33 -26.57 -14.10
CA ASN A 298 11.08 -27.29 -14.41
C ASN A 298 9.88 -26.68 -13.68
N TRP A 299 10.07 -26.25 -12.43
CA TRP A 299 9.03 -25.57 -11.66
C TRP A 299 8.64 -24.23 -12.28
N ILE A 300 9.60 -23.42 -12.73
CA ILE A 300 9.34 -22.15 -13.42
C ILE A 300 8.54 -22.41 -14.70
N ASP A 301 8.95 -23.38 -15.51
CA ASP A 301 8.28 -23.70 -16.77
C ASP A 301 6.83 -24.17 -16.54
N MET A 302 6.60 -25.01 -15.54
CA MET A 302 5.26 -25.42 -15.12
C MET A 302 4.42 -24.21 -14.70
N LYS A 303 4.96 -23.31 -13.86
CA LYS A 303 4.24 -22.11 -13.40
C LYS A 303 3.92 -21.16 -14.55
N ARG A 304 4.83 -20.98 -15.51
CA ARG A 304 4.62 -20.18 -16.72
C ARG A 304 3.50 -20.77 -17.59
N ALA A 305 3.50 -22.10 -17.80
CA ALA A 305 2.46 -22.77 -18.55
C ALA A 305 1.07 -22.63 -17.90
N LEU A 306 0.98 -22.79 -16.57
CA LEU A 306 -0.26 -22.59 -15.82
C LEU A 306 -0.76 -21.14 -15.89
N MET A 307 0.15 -20.16 -15.84
CA MET A 307 -0.23 -18.75 -16.00
C MET A 307 -0.74 -18.47 -17.41
N MET A 308 -0.07 -19.00 -18.44
CA MET A 308 -0.52 -18.88 -19.83
C MET A 308 -1.93 -19.48 -20.03
N MET A 309 -2.17 -20.66 -19.46
CA MET A 309 -3.47 -21.33 -19.47
C MET A 309 -4.55 -20.49 -18.78
N LYS A 310 -4.26 -19.95 -17.59
CA LYS A 310 -5.17 -19.04 -16.86
C LYS A 310 -5.59 -17.83 -17.72
N PHE A 311 -4.65 -17.22 -18.44
CA PHE A 311 -4.93 -16.09 -19.32
C PHE A 311 -5.71 -16.50 -20.57
N ALA A 312 -5.43 -17.67 -21.15
CA ALA A 312 -6.19 -18.20 -22.27
C ALA A 312 -7.67 -18.45 -21.90
N GLU A 313 -7.93 -19.00 -20.71
CA GLU A 313 -9.29 -19.19 -20.20
C GLU A 313 -10.00 -17.86 -19.93
N LYS A 314 -9.30 -16.89 -19.32
CA LYS A 314 -9.84 -15.53 -19.11
C LYS A 314 -10.19 -14.82 -20.43
N ALA A 315 -9.45 -15.08 -21.51
CA ALA A 315 -9.75 -14.46 -22.81
C ALA A 315 -11.10 -14.91 -23.40
N VAL A 316 -11.57 -16.11 -23.03
CA VAL A 316 -12.89 -16.62 -23.42
C VAL A 316 -13.99 -16.06 -22.50
N ASP A 317 -13.69 -15.86 -21.21
CA ASP A 317 -14.62 -15.29 -20.24
C ASP A 317 -14.58 -13.74 -20.21
N ARG A 318 -15.43 -13.12 -21.03
CA ARG A 318 -15.58 -11.66 -21.11
C ARG A 318 -15.97 -10.95 -19.81
N ARG A 319 -16.34 -11.68 -18.75
CA ARG A 319 -16.73 -11.10 -17.46
C ARG A 319 -15.56 -10.90 -16.49
N ARG A 320 -14.40 -11.53 -16.75
CA ARG A 320 -13.25 -11.50 -15.83
C ARG A 320 -12.11 -10.65 -16.37
N GLY A 321 -11.94 -9.46 -15.79
CA GLY A 321 -10.78 -8.62 -16.06
C GLY A 321 -9.46 -9.23 -15.58
N VAL A 322 -8.35 -8.65 -16.05
CA VAL A 322 -7.03 -8.93 -15.49
C VAL A 322 -6.89 -8.19 -14.17
N GLU A 323 -6.56 -8.91 -13.10
CA GLU A 323 -6.41 -8.34 -11.77
C GLU A 323 -4.98 -7.89 -11.53
N LEU A 324 -4.77 -6.97 -10.57
CA LEU A 324 -3.44 -6.52 -10.20
C LEU A 324 -2.54 -7.67 -9.71
N GLU A 325 -3.14 -8.64 -9.03
CA GLU A 325 -2.45 -9.85 -8.56
C GLU A 325 -1.89 -10.69 -9.72
N ASP A 326 -2.65 -10.78 -10.82
CA ASP A 326 -2.21 -11.50 -12.04
C ASP A 326 -1.02 -10.81 -12.69
N TRP A 327 -1.07 -9.48 -12.78
CA TRP A 327 0.03 -8.69 -13.35
C TRP A 327 1.31 -8.83 -12.54
N LEU A 328 1.23 -8.71 -11.21
CA LEU A 328 2.38 -8.89 -10.31
C LEU A 328 2.95 -10.33 -10.42
N CYS A 329 2.09 -11.34 -10.53
CA CYS A 329 2.52 -12.72 -10.73
C CYS A 329 3.21 -12.92 -12.09
N CYS A 330 2.68 -12.32 -13.17
CA CYS A 330 3.30 -12.36 -14.49
C CYS A 330 4.69 -11.72 -14.49
N GLN A 331 4.86 -10.57 -13.81
CA GLN A 331 6.17 -9.93 -13.66
C GLN A 331 7.18 -10.85 -12.98
N TYR A 332 6.75 -11.55 -11.93
CA TYR A 332 7.58 -12.55 -11.26
C TYR A 332 7.97 -13.69 -12.20
N LEU A 333 7.00 -14.38 -12.81
CA LEU A 333 7.26 -15.55 -13.64
C LEU A 333 8.06 -15.21 -14.91
N ALA A 334 7.88 -14.01 -15.46
CA ALA A 334 8.64 -13.54 -16.62
C ALA A 334 10.12 -13.27 -16.28
N SER A 335 10.42 -12.79 -15.07
CA SER A 335 11.78 -12.47 -14.63
C SER A 335 12.44 -13.54 -13.75
N ALA A 336 11.72 -14.60 -13.39
CA ALA A 336 12.24 -15.67 -12.54
C ALA A 336 13.31 -16.50 -13.27
N GLU A 337 14.46 -16.65 -12.60
CA GLU A 337 15.56 -17.51 -13.02
C GLU A 337 15.94 -18.47 -11.87
N PRO A 338 16.34 -19.73 -12.16
CA PRO A 338 16.63 -20.73 -11.13
C PRO A 338 17.64 -20.27 -10.09
N GLY A 339 18.73 -19.62 -10.51
CA GLY A 339 19.77 -19.12 -9.60
C GLY A 339 19.24 -18.04 -8.65
N ALA A 340 18.42 -17.11 -9.15
CA ALA A 340 17.81 -16.07 -8.32
C ALA A 340 16.79 -16.64 -7.32
N LEU A 341 16.05 -17.69 -7.71
CA LEU A 341 15.17 -18.42 -6.80
C LEU A 341 15.95 -19.15 -5.71
N LEU A 342 17.05 -19.83 -6.07
CA LEU A 342 17.91 -20.52 -5.11
C LEU A 342 18.45 -19.54 -4.05
N GLN A 343 18.89 -18.35 -4.46
CA GLN A 343 19.33 -17.32 -3.51
C GLN A 343 18.18 -16.84 -2.61
N SER A 344 16.98 -16.69 -3.15
CA SER A 344 15.80 -16.27 -2.36
C SER A 344 15.39 -17.34 -1.34
N LEU A 345 15.50 -18.62 -1.70
CA LEU A 345 15.27 -19.76 -0.81
C LEU A 345 16.32 -19.83 0.32
N LYS A 346 17.60 -19.57 0.02
CA LYS A 346 18.67 -19.45 1.02
C LYS A 346 18.40 -18.31 2.01
N LEU A 347 17.93 -17.16 1.53
CA LEU A 347 17.57 -16.02 2.39
C LEU A 347 16.40 -16.37 3.34
N LEU A 348 15.43 -17.13 2.84
CA LEU A 348 14.29 -17.64 3.63
C LEU A 348 14.65 -18.82 4.55
N GLN A 349 15.89 -19.32 4.53
CA GLN A 349 16.35 -20.49 5.30
C GLN A 349 15.50 -21.75 5.02
N LEU A 350 15.07 -21.92 3.77
CA LEU A 350 14.37 -23.12 3.29
C LEU A 350 15.32 -24.16 2.70
N LEU A 351 16.63 -23.89 2.72
CA LEU A 351 17.73 -24.69 2.20
C LEU A 351 18.78 -24.91 3.27
#